data_AF-A0A2P5DE42-F1
#
_entry.id   AF-A0A2P5DE42-F1
#
_cell.length_a   1.000
_cell.length_b   1.000
_cell.length_c   1.000
_cell.angle_alpha   90.00
_cell.angle_beta   90.00
_cell.angle_gamma   90.00
#
_symmetry.space_group_name_H-M   'P 1'
#
loop_
_entity.id
_entity.type
_entity.pdbx_description
1 polymer ?
#
loop_
_entity_poly.entity_id
_entity_poly.type
_entity_poly.pdbx_seq_one_letter_code
_entity_poly.pdbx_strand_id
1 'polypeptide(L)'
;PHNKSQNDEEEVQNDKGGDELSCREELEKLGMIVPWCSQLEDLSSESFRCFVTHCVWNSTLESLASGVLMVAFPMWSDQRTNSKLIEEVWKTGVRV
;
A
#
# COMPACT_ATOMS: atom_id res chain seq x y z
N PRO A 1 22.46 -44.26 -41.24
CA PRO A 1 21.62 -45.30 -40.61
C PRO A 1 22.06 -45.56 -39.17
N HIS A 2 21.28 -45.00 -38.23
CA HIS A 2 21.13 -45.30 -36.81
C HIS A 2 22.30 -45.97 -36.03
N ASN A 3 22.76 -45.30 -34.97
CA ASN A 3 22.35 -45.74 -33.63
C ASN A 3 22.36 -44.59 -32.61
N LYS A 4 21.26 -44.46 -31.86
CA LYS A 4 21.05 -43.55 -30.72
C LYS A 4 21.27 -44.36 -29.43
N SER A 5 21.97 -43.78 -28.46
CA SER A 5 21.86 -44.08 -27.02
C SER A 5 22.10 -42.75 -26.30
N GLN A 6 21.04 -42.04 -25.88
CA GLN A 6 20.51 -42.06 -24.51
C GLN A 6 21.61 -41.99 -23.44
N ASN A 7 21.64 -40.84 -22.75
CA ASN A 7 22.02 -40.58 -21.36
C ASN A 7 21.51 -39.15 -21.09
N ASP A 8 20.31 -39.02 -20.52
CA ASP A 8 20.07 -38.74 -19.09
C ASP A 8 20.31 -37.24 -18.81
N GLU A 9 19.30 -36.40 -19.01
CA GLU A 9 18.40 -35.94 -17.93
C GLU A 9 19.14 -35.38 -16.72
N GLU A 10 19.50 -34.10 -16.77
CA GLU A 10 19.40 -33.21 -15.61
C GLU A 10 18.93 -31.83 -16.12
N GLU A 11 17.62 -31.71 -16.41
CA GLU A 11 16.97 -30.41 -16.31
C GLU A 11 16.94 -30.03 -14.83
N VAL A 12 17.92 -29.24 -14.41
CA VAL A 12 17.83 -28.53 -13.13
C VAL A 12 16.72 -27.51 -13.27
N GLN A 13 15.52 -27.92 -12.87
CA GLN A 13 14.39 -27.05 -12.56
C GLN A 13 14.84 -26.10 -11.45
N ASN A 14 15.24 -24.89 -11.82
CA ASN A 14 15.21 -23.77 -10.89
C ASN A 14 13.79 -23.21 -10.89
N ASP A 15 12.89 -23.96 -10.23
CA ASP A 15 11.55 -23.52 -9.88
C ASP A 15 11.62 -22.48 -8.75
N LYS A 16 11.83 -21.22 -9.12
CA LYS A 16 11.66 -20.06 -8.24
C LYS A 16 11.13 -18.85 -9.03
N GLY A 17 9.96 -19.01 -9.66
CA GLY A 17 9.35 -17.92 -10.41
C GLY A 17 7.82 -17.96 -10.59
N GLY A 18 7.13 -19.00 -10.11
CA GLY A 18 5.69 -19.20 -10.37
C GLY A 18 4.73 -18.34 -9.52
N ASP A 19 5.08 -18.05 -8.26
CA ASP A 19 4.15 -17.41 -7.32
C ASP A 19 4.18 -15.88 -7.32
N GLU A 20 5.27 -15.27 -7.78
CA GLU A 20 5.46 -13.81 -7.69
C GLU A 20 4.64 -13.06 -8.74
N LEU A 21 4.35 -13.70 -9.89
CA LEU A 21 3.53 -13.13 -10.96
C LEU A 21 2.03 -13.19 -10.65
N SER A 22 1.54 -14.25 -9.99
CA SER A 22 0.12 -14.41 -9.66
C SER A 22 -0.39 -13.30 -8.74
N CYS A 23 0.41 -12.91 -7.75
CA CYS A 23 0.00 -11.90 -6.78
C CYS A 23 -0.15 -10.51 -7.42
N ARG A 24 0.74 -10.14 -8.34
CA ARG A 24 0.80 -8.78 -8.87
C ARG A 24 -0.39 -8.46 -9.78
N GLU A 25 -0.73 -9.36 -10.69
CA GLU A 25 -1.87 -9.16 -11.61
C GLU A 25 -3.21 -9.12 -10.87
N GLU A 26 -3.33 -9.84 -9.75
CA GLU A 26 -4.50 -9.78 -8.88
C GLU A 26 -4.57 -8.45 -8.11
N LEU A 27 -3.44 -7.98 -7.57
CA LEU A 27 -3.36 -6.71 -6.84
C LEU A 27 -3.62 -5.50 -7.75
N GLU A 28 -3.17 -5.53 -9.01
CA GLU A 28 -3.43 -4.47 -10.00
C GLU A 28 -4.92 -4.33 -10.35
N LYS A 29 -5.75 -5.35 -10.07
CA LYS A 29 -7.22 -5.27 -10.19
C LYS A 29 -7.90 -4.66 -8.95
N LEU A 30 -7.21 -4.65 -7.81
CA LEU A 30 -7.73 -4.21 -6.52
C LEU A 30 -7.29 -2.78 -6.15
N GLY A 31 -6.17 -2.32 -6.70
CA GLY A 31 -5.62 -1.01 -6.39
C GLY A 31 -4.64 -0.51 -7.44
N MET A 32 -4.19 0.72 -7.26
CA MET A 32 -3.25 1.39 -8.16
C MET A 32 -2.04 1.90 -7.39
N ILE A 33 -0.86 1.68 -7.94
CA ILE A 33 0.38 2.29 -7.45
C ILE A 33 0.77 3.37 -8.46
N VAL A 34 0.67 4.63 -8.02
CA VAL A 34 0.99 5.80 -8.85
C VAL A 34 2.12 6.61 -8.21
N PRO A 35 3.00 7.23 -9.00
CA PRO A 35 4.08 8.05 -8.46
C PRO A 35 3.56 9.33 -7.79
N TRP A 36 2.38 9.80 -8.20
CA TRP A 36 1.72 10.97 -7.65
C TRP A 36 0.21 10.85 -7.86
N CYS A 37 -0.55 11.42 -6.93
CA CYS A 37 -2.00 11.50 -6.98
C CYS A 37 -2.48 12.88 -6.51
N SER A 38 -3.66 13.28 -6.94
CA SER A 38 -4.26 14.55 -6.54
C SER A 38 -4.92 14.36 -5.18
N GLN A 39 -4.10 14.35 -4.12
CA GLN A 39 -4.49 13.89 -2.78
C GLN A 39 -5.83 14.47 -2.30
N LEU A 40 -6.08 15.78 -2.49
CA LEU A 40 -7.32 16.41 -2.08
C LEU A 40 -8.53 15.96 -2.90
N GLU A 41 -8.38 15.80 -4.22
CA GLU A 41 -9.46 15.32 -5.10
C GLU A 41 -9.79 13.86 -4.80
N ASP A 42 -8.77 13.03 -4.58
CA ASP A 42 -8.93 11.62 -4.25
C ASP A 42 -9.59 11.43 -2.87
N LEU A 43 -9.13 12.17 -1.84
CA LEU A 43 -9.72 12.15 -0.51
C LEU A 43 -11.17 12.67 -0.48
N SER A 44 -11.52 13.58 -1.39
CA SER A 44 -12.88 14.12 -1.49
C SER A 44 -13.85 13.22 -2.26
N SER A 45 -13.37 12.11 -2.82
CA SER A 45 -14.23 11.16 -3.52
C SER A 45 -14.99 10.26 -2.53
N GLU A 46 -16.26 9.95 -2.85
CA GLU A 46 -17.13 9.14 -1.99
C GLU A 46 -16.58 7.72 -1.73
N SER A 47 -15.65 7.25 -2.54
CA SER A 47 -15.04 5.92 -2.42
C SER A 47 -13.94 5.85 -1.35
N PHE A 48 -13.35 6.99 -0.96
CA PHE A 48 -12.27 7.01 0.02
C PHE A 48 -12.82 7.10 1.45
N ARG A 49 -12.50 6.10 2.28
CA ARG A 49 -12.96 6.02 3.67
C ARG A 49 -11.83 5.96 4.69
N CYS A 50 -10.64 5.59 4.26
CA CYS A 50 -9.48 5.41 5.12
C CYS A 50 -8.21 5.91 4.43
N PHE A 51 -7.39 6.66 5.17
CA PHE A 51 -6.14 7.24 4.69
C PHE A 51 -4.99 6.84 5.62
N VAL A 52 -4.02 6.11 5.08
CA VAL A 52 -2.78 5.80 5.80
C VAL A 52 -1.82 6.96 5.64
N THR A 53 -1.40 7.57 6.74
CA THR A 53 -0.62 8.81 6.70
C THR A 53 0.47 8.85 7.75
N HIS A 54 1.59 9.47 7.39
CA HIS A 54 2.67 9.77 8.32
C HIS A 54 2.37 10.99 9.22
N CYS A 55 1.17 11.57 9.12
CA CYS A 55 0.65 12.61 10.03
C CYS A 55 1.35 13.97 9.94
N VAL A 56 1.77 14.38 8.74
CA VAL A 56 2.11 15.79 8.51
C VAL A 56 0.83 16.64 8.46
N TRP A 57 0.93 17.88 8.93
CA TRP A 57 -0.19 18.76 9.21
C TRP A 57 -1.16 18.96 8.03
N ASN A 58 -0.64 19.21 6.83
CA ASN A 58 -1.50 19.48 5.65
C ASN A 58 -2.36 18.28 5.28
N SER A 59 -1.75 17.10 5.12
CA SER A 59 -2.49 15.87 4.83
C SER A 59 -3.48 15.50 5.94
N THR A 60 -3.16 15.85 7.19
CA THR A 60 -4.07 15.65 8.33
C THR A 60 -5.31 16.55 8.19
N LEU A 61 -5.12 17.82 7.85
CA LEU A 61 -6.22 18.76 7.63
C LEU A 61 -7.10 18.37 6.44
N GLU A 62 -6.51 17.92 5.34
CA GLU A 62 -7.26 17.44 4.17
C GLU A 62 -8.14 16.25 4.54
N SER A 63 -7.59 15.27 5.27
CA SER A 63 -8.37 14.11 5.74
C SER A 63 -9.54 14.51 6.65
N LEU A 64 -9.30 15.43 7.59
CA LEU A 64 -10.34 15.93 8.49
C LEU A 64 -11.43 16.72 7.74
N ALA A 65 -11.04 17.55 6.77
CA ALA A 65 -11.96 18.34 5.95
C ALA A 65 -12.82 17.46 5.05
N SER A 66 -12.25 16.37 4.50
CA SER A 66 -12.96 15.40 3.67
C SER A 66 -13.71 14.33 4.49
N GLY A 67 -13.60 14.32 5.82
CA GLY A 67 -14.27 13.35 6.68
C GLY A 67 -13.72 11.92 6.56
N VAL A 68 -12.47 11.78 6.13
CA VAL A 68 -11.79 10.50 5.94
C VAL A 68 -11.05 10.08 7.22
N LEU A 69 -11.23 8.82 7.63
CA LEU A 69 -10.56 8.27 8.81
C LEU A 69 -9.07 8.03 8.54
N MET A 70 -8.24 8.18 9.58
CA MET A 70 -6.79 8.06 9.44
C MET A 70 -6.23 6.81 10.13
N VAL A 71 -5.30 6.13 9.45
CA VAL A 71 -4.36 5.20 10.07
C VAL A 71 -3.02 5.92 10.17
N ALA A 72 -2.70 6.36 11.38
CA ALA A 72 -1.56 7.20 11.67
C ALA A 72 -0.29 6.38 11.89
N PHE A 73 0.72 6.57 11.03
CA PHE A 73 2.03 5.93 11.11
C PHE A 73 3.14 7.00 11.22
N PRO A 74 3.30 7.66 12.38
CA PRO A 74 4.20 8.80 12.53
C PRO A 74 5.67 8.36 12.45
N MET A 75 6.48 9.05 11.66
CA MET A 75 7.92 8.80 11.61
C MET A 75 8.65 9.68 12.63
N TRP A 76 8.66 11.00 12.43
CA TRP A 76 9.49 11.94 13.21
C TRP A 76 8.80 13.28 13.52
N SER A 77 9.36 14.03 14.47
CA SER A 77 8.94 15.39 14.82
C SER A 77 7.49 15.49 15.33
N ASP A 78 6.76 16.49 14.86
CA ASP A 78 5.37 16.83 15.16
C ASP A 78 4.36 15.77 14.73
N GLN A 79 4.74 14.85 13.85
CA GLN A 79 3.90 13.71 13.43
C GLN A 79 3.43 12.86 14.61
N ARG A 80 4.26 12.71 15.66
CA ARG A 80 3.88 12.01 16.89
C ARG A 80 2.80 12.76 17.68
N THR A 81 2.88 14.08 17.70
CA THR A 81 1.85 14.92 18.33
C THR A 81 0.56 14.87 17.52
N ASN A 82 0.64 15.01 16.19
CA ASN A 82 -0.51 14.96 15.31
C ASN A 82 -1.22 13.60 15.39
N SER A 83 -0.48 12.49 15.36
CA SER A 83 -1.04 11.14 15.55
C SER A 83 -1.68 10.92 16.93
N LYS A 84 -1.18 11.59 17.97
CA LYS A 84 -1.83 11.60 19.29
C LYS A 84 -3.16 12.37 19.27
N LEU A 85 -3.20 13.53 18.60
CA LEU A 85 -4.43 14.30 18.43
C LEU A 85 -5.49 13.51 17.64
N ILE A 86 -5.08 12.87 16.55
CA ILE A 86 -5.95 12.04 15.69
C ILE A 86 -6.64 10.95 16.50
N GLU A 87 -5.88 10.20 17.31
CA GLU A 87 -6.41 9.06 18.08
C GLU A 87 -7.15 9.50 19.36
N GLU A 88 -6.49 10.27 20.23
CA GLU A 88 -6.99 10.48 21.60
C GLU A 88 -7.96 11.66 21.71
N VAL A 89 -7.81 12.68 20.87
CA VAL A 89 -8.56 13.93 20.97
C VAL A 89 -9.70 13.98 19.96
N TRP A 90 -9.38 13.89 18.67
CA TRP A 90 -10.37 13.97 17.60
C TRP A 90 -11.12 12.65 17.40
N LYS A 91 -10.50 11.52 17.77
CA LYS A 91 -11.08 10.17 17.62
C LYS A 91 -11.47 9.88 16.17
N THR A 92 -10.66 10.35 15.23
CA THR A 92 -10.85 10.20 13.78
C THR A 92 -9.86 9.23 13.15
N GLY A 93 -9.12 8.49 13.97
CA GLY A 93 -8.16 7.51 13.49
C GLY A 93 -7.53 6.67 14.60
N VAL A 94 -6.65 5.76 14.19
CA VAL A 94 -5.85 4.90 15.07
C VAL A 94 -4.38 5.15 14.82
N ARG A 95 -3.54 5.01 15.85
CA ARG A 95 -2.08 5.12 15.71
C ARG A 95 -1.44 3.72 15.72
N VAL A 96 -0.54 3.48 14.77
CA VAL A 96 0.23 2.22 14.58
C VAL A 96 1.67 2.40 15.05
#